data_AF-A0A2R7SHX3-F1
#
_entry.id   AF-A0A2R7SHX3-F1
#
_cell.length_a   1.000
_cell.length_b   1.000
_cell.length_c   1.000
_cell.angle_alpha   90.00
_cell.angle_beta   90.00
_cell.angle_gamma   90.00
#
_symmetry.space_group_name_H-M   'P 1'
#
loop_
_entity.id
_entity.type
_entity.pdbx_description
1 polymer ?
#
loop_
_entity_poly.entity_id
_entity_poly.type
_entity_poly.pdbx_seq_one_letter_code
_entity_poly.pdbx_strand_id
1 'polypeptide(L)'
;MLTSYTGEIHKLLTDRIQLNLGSTAQDVILTRDRVTALPKVLDDALKPTKDGLDKLSTDMTLNLGQAVARLQEANAAAVNTAREALQRQAELGFKQVLEAINHKPVPVPVPTPVPVPAPAPATLVVTAKATPLVRLLVQVQALALDSSPGEIYSGKEPKYKGVIKENVTLDYLRKIAEQEATLLEKAPKALLERFLSAFADFSSTEPGARNQRFAEVHVLIYDVAAFMAHA
;
A
#
# COMPACT_ATOMS: atom_id res chain seq x y z
N MET A 1 -57.69 40.48 -26.53
CA MET A 1 -58.21 39.31 -25.76
C MET A 1 -57.29 38.85 -24.62
N LEU A 2 -56.47 39.72 -24.01
CA LEU A 2 -55.53 39.33 -22.93
C LEU A 2 -55.81 40.00 -21.57
N THR A 3 -56.82 40.87 -21.48
CA THR A 3 -57.23 41.55 -20.24
C THR A 3 -58.42 40.87 -19.53
N SER A 4 -59.04 39.85 -20.13
CA SER A 4 -60.21 39.18 -19.55
C SER A 4 -59.88 37.96 -18.69
N TYR A 5 -58.69 37.38 -18.82
CA TYR A 5 -58.30 36.18 -18.05
C TYR A 5 -57.75 36.51 -16.66
N THR A 6 -57.15 37.69 -16.48
CA THR A 6 -56.51 38.09 -15.22
C THR A 6 -57.52 38.43 -14.13
N GLY A 7 -58.69 38.96 -14.50
CA GLY A 7 -59.75 39.33 -13.55
C GLY A 7 -60.48 38.13 -12.95
N GLU A 8 -60.76 37.08 -13.74
CA GLU A 8 -61.45 35.89 -13.24
C GLU A 8 -60.55 34.99 -12.38
N ILE A 9 -59.26 34.91 -12.70
CA ILE A 9 -58.28 34.16 -11.90
C ILE A 9 -58.10 34.78 -10.52
N HIS A 10 -58.07 36.11 -10.42
CA HIS A 10 -57.96 36.81 -9.14
C HIS A 10 -59.19 36.61 -8.25
N LYS A 11 -60.39 36.57 -8.85
CA LYS A 11 -61.65 36.33 -8.14
C LYS A 11 -61.76 34.88 -7.64
N LEU A 12 -61.37 33.91 -8.47
CA LEU A 12 -61.32 32.48 -8.09
C LEU A 12 -60.30 32.19 -6.98
N LEU A 13 -59.15 32.88 -6.96
CA LEU A 13 -58.18 32.75 -5.87
C LEU A 13 -58.70 33.37 -4.57
N THR A 14 -59.35 34.53 -4.65
CA THR A 14 -59.84 35.23 -3.46
C THR A 14 -61.01 34.48 -2.80
N ASP A 15 -61.92 33.91 -3.61
CA ASP A 15 -63.07 33.14 -3.10
C ASP A 15 -62.67 31.76 -2.55
N ARG A 16 -61.60 31.12 -3.06
CA ARG A 16 -61.09 29.84 -2.50
C ARG A 16 -60.25 30.01 -1.23
N ILE A 17 -59.58 31.14 -1.05
CA ILE A 17 -58.75 31.39 0.15
C ILE A 17 -59.63 31.73 1.38
N GLN A 18 -60.89 32.16 1.17
CA GLN A 18 -61.80 32.46 2.29
C GLN A 18 -62.49 31.24 2.92
N LEU A 19 -62.40 30.04 2.35
CA LEU A 19 -62.83 28.82 3.03
C LEU A 19 -61.65 28.18 3.78
N ASN A 20 -61.75 28.13 5.12
CA ASN A 20 -60.81 27.55 6.11
C ASN A 20 -59.69 28.44 6.69
N LEU A 21 -59.95 29.73 6.91
CA LEU A 21 -59.04 30.63 7.65
C LEU A 21 -58.98 30.38 9.18
N GLY A 22 -59.67 29.37 9.70
CA GLY A 22 -59.59 28.98 11.11
C GLY A 22 -58.44 28.01 11.46
N SER A 23 -57.98 27.17 10.51
CA SER A 23 -56.84 26.26 10.72
C SER A 23 -55.61 26.63 9.88
N THR A 24 -55.79 27.18 8.68
CA THR A 24 -54.68 27.40 7.74
C THR A 24 -53.69 28.49 8.15
N ALA A 25 -54.12 29.59 8.80
CA ALA A 25 -53.20 30.64 9.24
C ALA A 25 -52.25 30.12 10.34
N GLN A 26 -52.78 29.31 11.25
CA GLN A 26 -51.99 28.68 12.30
C GLN A 26 -51.09 27.57 11.74
N ASP A 27 -51.58 26.80 10.76
CA ASP A 27 -50.80 25.80 10.04
C ASP A 27 -49.66 26.44 9.22
N VAL A 28 -49.88 27.62 8.62
CA VAL A 28 -48.85 28.38 7.88
C VAL A 28 -47.79 28.95 8.83
N ILE A 29 -48.20 29.47 9.99
CA ILE A 29 -47.26 29.96 11.03
C ILE A 29 -46.42 28.78 11.56
N LEU A 30 -47.07 27.66 11.91
CA LEU A 30 -46.38 26.44 12.36
C LEU A 30 -45.43 25.88 11.31
N THR A 31 -45.82 25.91 10.03
CA THR A 31 -44.97 25.46 8.93
C THR A 31 -43.79 26.40 8.74
N ARG A 32 -43.99 27.72 8.80
CA ARG A 32 -42.92 28.72 8.71
C ARG A 32 -41.93 28.55 9.86
N ASP A 33 -42.41 28.41 11.09
CA ASP A 33 -41.57 28.23 12.28
C ASP A 33 -40.74 26.95 12.18
N ARG A 34 -41.35 25.85 11.73
CA ARG A 34 -40.65 24.58 11.44
C ARG A 34 -39.58 24.75 10.38
N VAL A 35 -39.88 25.42 9.26
CA VAL A 35 -38.92 25.66 8.18
C VAL A 35 -37.75 26.53 8.66
N THR A 36 -38.01 27.55 9.49
CA THR A 36 -36.93 28.36 10.07
C THR A 36 -36.08 27.63 11.11
N ALA A 37 -36.62 26.58 11.74
CA ALA A 37 -35.89 25.75 12.69
C ALA A 37 -35.08 24.61 12.03
N LEU A 38 -35.38 24.25 10.78
CA LEU A 38 -34.71 23.17 10.05
C LEU A 38 -33.17 23.28 10.03
N PRO A 39 -32.55 24.44 9.79
CA PRO A 39 -31.09 24.55 9.80
C PRO A 39 -30.48 24.15 11.14
N LYS A 40 -31.08 24.59 12.25
CA LYS A 40 -30.61 24.25 13.59
C LYS A 40 -30.82 22.78 13.91
N VAL A 41 -31.97 22.21 13.54
CA VAL A 41 -32.25 20.77 13.72
C VAL A 41 -31.26 19.93 12.91
N LEU A 42 -30.91 20.38 11.70
CA LEU A 42 -29.93 19.70 10.86
C LEU A 42 -28.51 19.81 11.44
N ASP A 43 -28.11 20.99 11.93
CA ASP A 43 -26.83 21.19 12.61
C ASP A 43 -26.73 20.33 13.87
N ASP A 44 -27.77 20.30 14.70
CA ASP A 44 -27.82 19.48 15.92
C ASP A 44 -27.76 17.99 15.59
N ALA A 45 -28.41 17.55 14.49
CA ALA A 45 -28.37 16.17 14.03
C ALA A 45 -27.00 15.76 13.43
N LEU A 46 -26.30 16.70 12.78
CA LEU A 46 -24.99 16.45 12.15
C LEU A 46 -23.81 16.62 13.10
N LYS A 47 -23.98 17.36 14.20
CA LYS A 47 -22.94 17.61 15.19
C LYS A 47 -22.26 16.34 15.72
N PRO A 48 -22.96 15.26 16.11
CA PRO A 48 -22.31 14.03 16.57
C PRO A 48 -21.42 13.40 15.50
N THR A 49 -21.81 13.49 14.22
CA THR A 49 -21.00 12.98 13.11
C THR A 49 -19.75 13.81 12.90
N LYS A 50 -19.86 15.14 12.99
CA LYS A 50 -18.71 16.04 12.91
C LYS A 50 -17.73 15.81 14.05
N ASP A 51 -18.22 15.77 15.29
CA ASP A 51 -17.40 15.51 16.48
C ASP A 51 -16.72 14.13 16.40
N GLY A 52 -17.42 13.13 15.86
CA GLY A 52 -16.88 11.80 15.59
C GLY A 52 -15.75 11.79 14.55
N LEU A 53 -15.89 12.56 13.47
CA LEU A 53 -14.85 12.71 12.44
C LEU A 53 -13.61 13.43 12.98
N ASP A 54 -13.80 14.49 13.76
CA ASP A 54 -12.70 15.24 14.38
C ASP A 54 -11.93 14.37 15.38
N LYS A 55 -12.66 13.58 16.19
CA LYS A 55 -12.05 12.61 17.09
C LYS A 55 -11.29 11.52 16.33
N LEU A 56 -11.89 10.93 15.30
CA LEU A 56 -11.24 9.90 14.49
C LEU A 56 -9.96 10.43 13.82
N SER A 57 -9.99 11.65 13.29
CA SER A 57 -8.82 12.30 12.69
C SER A 57 -7.69 12.50 13.71
N THR A 58 -8.04 12.92 14.93
CA THR A 58 -7.10 13.09 16.04
C THR A 58 -6.49 11.75 16.45
N ASP A 59 -7.32 10.73 16.66
CA ASP A 59 -6.90 9.38 17.06
C ASP A 59 -6.01 8.74 15.98
N MET A 60 -6.36 8.88 14.70
CA MET A 60 -5.54 8.40 13.59
C MET A 60 -4.17 9.08 13.55
N THR A 61 -4.13 10.40 13.71
CA THR A 61 -2.87 11.16 13.70
C THR A 61 -1.96 10.74 14.86
N LEU A 62 -2.53 10.58 16.06
CA LEU A 62 -1.81 10.12 17.24
C LEU A 62 -1.26 8.69 17.06
N ASN A 63 -2.12 7.77 16.60
CA ASN A 63 -1.74 6.37 16.40
C ASN A 63 -0.67 6.22 15.32
N LEU A 64 -0.76 6.98 14.22
CA LEU A 64 0.26 7.00 13.18
C LEU A 64 1.59 7.54 13.71
N GLY A 65 1.57 8.63 14.48
CA GLY A 65 2.77 9.16 15.12
C GLY A 65 3.46 8.15 16.04
N GLN A 66 2.68 7.44 16.86
CA GLN A 66 3.21 6.40 17.75
C GLN A 66 3.75 5.19 16.98
N ALA A 67 3.08 4.76 15.92
CA ALA A 67 3.54 3.65 15.08
C ALA A 67 4.87 3.98 14.40
N VAL A 68 5.00 5.21 13.87
CA VAL A 68 6.25 5.69 13.26
C VAL A 68 7.38 5.72 14.29
N ALA A 69 7.13 6.22 15.50
CA ALA A 69 8.15 6.24 16.56
C ALA A 69 8.63 4.82 16.94
N ARG A 70 7.70 3.87 17.08
CA ARG A 70 8.03 2.46 17.38
C ARG A 70 8.86 1.81 16.27
N LEU A 71 8.53 2.09 15.00
CA LEU A 71 9.29 1.56 13.86
C LEU A 71 10.71 2.16 13.81
N GLN A 72 10.86 3.45 14.08
CA GLN A 72 12.18 4.09 14.14
C GLN A 72 13.06 3.49 15.24
N GLU A 73 12.49 3.25 16.42
CA GLU A 73 13.20 2.64 17.54
C GLU A 73 13.60 1.18 17.24
N ALA A 74 12.66 0.38 16.71
CA ALA A 74 12.94 -1.00 16.33
C ALA A 74 14.02 -1.10 15.23
N ASN A 75 13.98 -0.21 14.24
CA ASN A 75 14.97 -0.18 13.18
C ASN A 75 16.36 0.22 13.71
N ALA A 76 16.43 1.23 14.59
CA ALA A 76 17.68 1.61 15.23
C ALA A 76 18.29 0.45 16.05
N ALA A 77 17.46 -0.28 16.79
CA ALA A 77 17.89 -1.46 17.54
C ALA A 77 18.41 -2.59 16.64
N ALA A 78 17.71 -2.87 15.53
CA ALA A 78 18.10 -3.87 14.56
C ALA A 78 19.43 -3.53 13.86
N VAL A 79 19.61 -2.27 13.47
CA VAL A 79 20.86 -1.77 12.85
C VAL A 79 22.03 -1.91 13.81
N ASN A 80 21.86 -1.53 15.08
CA ASN A 80 22.92 -1.67 16.09
C ASN A 80 23.29 -3.14 16.32
N THR A 81 22.30 -4.02 16.40
CA THR A 81 22.53 -5.47 16.56
C THR A 81 23.29 -6.05 15.36
N ALA A 82 22.92 -5.68 14.14
CA ALA A 82 23.60 -6.12 12.93
C ALA A 82 25.05 -5.61 12.86
N ARG A 83 25.28 -4.36 13.28
CA ARG A 83 26.63 -3.76 13.36
C ARG A 83 27.52 -4.51 14.35
N GLU A 84 27.01 -4.84 15.54
CA GLU A 84 27.76 -5.63 16.52
C GLU A 84 28.09 -7.04 16.02
N ALA A 85 27.15 -7.70 15.32
CA ALA A 85 27.37 -9.02 14.76
C ALA A 85 28.47 -9.00 13.67
N LEU A 86 28.44 -7.99 12.79
CA LEU A 86 29.48 -7.79 11.77
C LEU A 86 30.84 -7.52 12.39
N GLN A 87 30.90 -6.71 13.44
CA GLN A 87 32.16 -6.43 14.13
C GLN A 87 32.76 -7.68 14.78
N ARG A 88 31.94 -8.52 15.43
CA ARG A 88 32.38 -9.81 15.98
C ARG A 88 32.85 -10.77 14.89
N GLN A 89 32.16 -10.84 13.75
CA GLN A 89 32.59 -11.67 12.63
C GLN A 89 33.93 -11.19 12.04
N ALA A 90 34.12 -9.88 11.91
CA ALA A 90 35.38 -9.32 11.45
C ALA A 90 36.54 -9.69 12.40
N GLU A 91 36.35 -9.53 13.71
CA GLU A 91 37.37 -9.89 14.71
C GLU A 91 37.73 -11.39 14.68
N LEU A 92 36.74 -12.27 14.55
CA LEU A 92 36.96 -13.72 14.40
C LEU A 92 37.70 -14.04 13.11
N GLY A 93 37.30 -13.42 12.00
CA GLY A 93 37.98 -13.60 10.70
C GLY A 93 39.44 -13.16 10.76
N PHE A 94 39.73 -12.01 11.36
CA PHE A 94 41.12 -11.54 11.54
C PHE A 94 41.94 -12.50 12.40
N LYS A 95 41.39 -13.05 13.49
CA LYS A 95 42.08 -14.05 14.33
C LYS A 95 42.40 -15.32 13.56
N GLN A 96 41.43 -15.86 12.81
CA GLN A 96 41.63 -17.05 11.99
C GLN A 96 42.73 -16.86 10.94
N VAL A 97 42.79 -15.68 10.30
CA VAL A 97 43.85 -15.34 9.35
C VAL A 97 45.22 -15.26 10.05
N LEU A 98 45.32 -14.63 11.22
CA LEU A 98 46.57 -14.56 11.97
C LEU A 98 47.07 -15.95 12.41
N GLU A 99 46.17 -16.81 12.88
CA GLU A 99 46.52 -18.19 13.26
C GLU A 99 46.98 -19.02 12.07
N ALA A 100 46.34 -18.86 10.90
CA ALA A 100 46.76 -19.52 9.66
C ALA A 100 48.17 -19.08 9.19
N ILE A 101 48.54 -17.81 9.42
CA ILE A 101 49.88 -17.30 9.08
C ILE A 101 50.95 -17.86 10.04
N ASN A 102 50.61 -18.10 11.30
CA ASN A 102 51.57 -18.55 12.32
C ASN A 102 51.86 -20.07 12.31
N HIS A 103 51.16 -20.88 11.50
CA HIS A 103 51.30 -22.35 11.49
C HIS A 103 51.57 -22.93 10.08
N LYS A 104 52.79 -22.74 9.53
CA LYS A 104 53.38 -23.72 8.58
C LYS A 104 54.90 -23.57 8.37
N PRO A 105 55.69 -24.67 8.38
CA PRO A 105 57.05 -24.68 7.82
C PRO A 105 57.00 -24.68 6.28
N VAL A 106 57.99 -24.03 5.67
CA VAL A 106 58.09 -23.67 4.24
C VAL A 106 58.26 -24.90 3.33
N PRO A 107 57.41 -25.05 2.30
CA PRO A 107 57.81 -25.59 1.01
C PRO A 107 57.70 -24.51 -0.08
N VAL A 108 58.62 -24.56 -1.04
CA VAL A 108 58.72 -23.64 -2.19
C VAL A 108 57.35 -23.49 -2.88
N PRO A 109 56.82 -22.26 -3.07
CA PRO A 109 55.47 -22.10 -3.59
C PRO A 109 55.44 -22.27 -5.12
N VAL A 110 54.61 -23.21 -5.57
CA VAL A 110 53.90 -23.09 -6.84
C VAL A 110 53.11 -21.78 -6.77
N PRO A 111 53.14 -20.90 -7.80
CA PRO A 111 52.40 -19.65 -7.77
C PRO A 111 50.92 -19.94 -7.49
N THR A 112 50.48 -19.53 -6.30
CA THR A 112 49.08 -19.64 -5.89
C THR A 112 48.30 -18.62 -6.72
N PRO A 113 47.21 -18.99 -7.40
CA PRO A 113 46.35 -18.02 -8.07
C PRO A 113 45.90 -17.01 -7.02
N VAL A 114 46.18 -15.74 -7.27
CA VAL A 114 45.71 -14.63 -6.43
C VAL A 114 44.19 -14.76 -6.29
N PRO A 115 43.62 -14.70 -5.07
CA PRO A 115 42.18 -14.66 -4.89
C PRO A 115 41.63 -13.50 -5.71
N VAL A 116 40.79 -13.79 -6.70
CA VAL A 116 40.08 -12.75 -7.44
C VAL A 116 39.28 -11.95 -6.40
N PRO A 117 39.44 -10.61 -6.34
CA PRO A 117 38.66 -9.77 -5.46
C PRO A 117 37.17 -10.08 -5.63
N ALA A 118 36.43 -10.25 -4.53
CA ALA A 118 34.99 -10.39 -4.60
C ALA A 118 34.43 -9.23 -5.44
N PRO A 119 33.61 -9.50 -6.47
CA PRO A 119 33.08 -8.45 -7.33
C PRO A 119 32.38 -7.40 -6.46
N ALA A 120 32.70 -6.13 -6.71
CA ALA A 120 32.03 -5.02 -6.04
C ALA A 120 30.50 -5.16 -6.20
N PRO A 121 29.70 -4.80 -5.17
CA PRO A 121 28.26 -4.90 -5.25
C PRO A 121 27.75 -4.16 -6.49
N ALA A 122 27.12 -4.89 -7.40
CA ALA A 122 26.59 -4.32 -8.62
C ALA A 122 25.54 -3.26 -8.26
N THR A 123 25.74 -2.04 -8.74
CA THR A 123 24.76 -0.97 -8.54
C THR A 123 23.53 -1.28 -9.37
N LEU A 124 22.36 -1.38 -8.74
CA LEU A 124 21.10 -1.54 -9.46
C LEU A 124 20.82 -0.27 -10.28
N VAL A 125 20.79 -0.41 -11.61
CA VAL A 125 20.44 0.68 -12.53
C VAL A 125 19.00 0.47 -12.98
N VAL A 126 18.09 1.33 -12.53
CA VAL A 126 16.68 1.30 -12.95
C VAL A 126 16.48 2.37 -14.02
N THR A 127 16.23 1.95 -15.26
CA THR A 127 15.89 2.87 -16.36
C THR A 127 14.42 3.27 -16.31
N ALA A 128 14.06 4.34 -17.03
CA ALA A 128 12.65 4.75 -17.18
C ALA A 128 11.79 3.61 -17.76
N LYS A 129 12.34 2.80 -18.67
CA LYS A 129 11.66 1.62 -19.23
C LYS A 129 11.45 0.50 -18.21
N ALA A 130 12.41 0.31 -17.29
CA ALA A 130 12.32 -0.72 -16.25
C ALA A 130 11.32 -0.35 -15.13
N THR A 131 11.08 0.95 -14.94
CA THR A 131 10.35 1.49 -13.79
C THR A 131 8.97 0.88 -13.56
N PRO A 132 8.09 0.72 -14.56
CA PRO A 132 6.76 0.11 -14.36
C PRO A 132 6.86 -1.32 -13.82
N LEU A 133 7.76 -2.12 -14.38
CA LEU A 133 7.97 -3.52 -14.00
C LEU A 133 8.57 -3.65 -12.60
N VAL A 134 9.66 -2.92 -12.30
CA VAL A 134 10.27 -3.06 -10.96
C VAL A 134 9.38 -2.47 -9.87
N ARG A 135 8.58 -1.43 -10.16
CA ARG A 135 7.58 -0.92 -9.21
C ARG A 135 6.61 -2.01 -8.78
N LEU A 136 6.08 -2.80 -9.72
CA LEU A 136 5.16 -3.90 -9.43
C LEU A 136 5.84 -4.98 -8.56
N LEU A 137 7.08 -5.34 -8.89
CA LEU A 137 7.85 -6.32 -8.11
C LEU A 137 8.16 -5.82 -6.69
N VAL A 138 8.49 -4.54 -6.52
CA VAL A 138 8.70 -3.94 -5.19
C VAL A 138 7.44 -4.00 -4.34
N GLN A 139 6.25 -3.81 -4.94
CA GLN A 139 4.98 -3.96 -4.24
C GLN A 139 4.74 -5.40 -3.77
N VAL A 140 5.05 -6.41 -4.59
CA VAL A 140 5.03 -7.82 -4.19
C VAL A 140 6.01 -8.07 -3.03
N GLN A 141 7.21 -7.48 -3.11
CA GLN A 141 8.22 -7.59 -2.07
C GLN A 141 7.75 -7.03 -0.72
N ALA A 142 7.07 -5.88 -0.75
CA ALA A 142 6.50 -5.27 0.44
C ALA A 142 5.42 -6.16 1.07
N LEU A 143 4.57 -6.81 0.25
CA LEU A 143 3.58 -7.78 0.75
C LEU A 143 4.22 -9.03 1.36
N ALA A 144 5.39 -9.43 0.88
CA ALA A 144 6.15 -10.54 1.48
C ALA A 144 6.71 -10.17 2.87
N LEU A 145 6.92 -8.88 3.15
CA LEU A 145 7.39 -8.37 4.45
C LEU A 145 6.26 -7.90 5.38
N ASP A 146 4.99 -8.05 4.97
CA ASP A 146 3.88 -7.58 5.79
C ASP A 146 3.90 -8.24 7.17
N SER A 147 3.79 -7.41 8.21
CA SER A 147 3.78 -7.79 9.62
C SER A 147 2.51 -8.51 10.07
N SER A 148 1.44 -8.47 9.26
CA SER A 148 0.16 -9.15 9.56
C SER A 148 -0.25 -10.10 8.41
N PRO A 149 0.57 -11.13 8.11
CA PRO A 149 0.30 -12.00 6.98
C PRO A 149 -0.94 -12.86 7.22
N GLY A 150 -1.77 -13.02 6.19
CA GLY A 150 -2.94 -13.90 6.26
C GLY A 150 -4.23 -13.24 6.75
N GLU A 151 -4.27 -11.91 6.87
CA GLU A 151 -5.50 -11.19 7.21
C GLU A 151 -6.60 -11.52 6.18
N ILE A 152 -7.79 -11.86 6.64
CA ILE A 152 -8.90 -12.20 5.75
C ILE A 152 -9.55 -10.91 5.21
N TYR A 153 -9.77 -10.88 3.89
CA TYR A 153 -10.45 -9.77 3.23
C TYR A 153 -11.89 -9.62 3.74
N SER A 154 -12.18 -8.44 4.28
CA SER A 154 -13.48 -8.06 4.86
C SER A 154 -14.28 -7.08 3.99
N GLY A 155 -13.81 -6.81 2.76
CA GLY A 155 -14.46 -5.87 1.85
C GLY A 155 -15.75 -6.40 1.22
N LYS A 156 -16.44 -5.52 0.47
CA LYS A 156 -17.77 -5.78 -0.10
C LYS A 156 -17.76 -6.68 -1.34
N GLU A 157 -16.58 -6.95 -1.93
CA GLU A 157 -16.47 -7.77 -3.13
C GLU A 157 -16.68 -9.26 -2.83
N PRO A 158 -17.75 -9.90 -3.35
CA PRO A 158 -18.12 -11.26 -2.97
C PRO A 158 -17.06 -12.31 -3.33
N LYS A 159 -16.36 -12.13 -4.46
CA LYS A 159 -15.34 -13.07 -4.95
C LYS A 159 -14.10 -13.17 -4.06
N TYR A 160 -13.86 -12.19 -3.20
CA TYR A 160 -12.71 -12.16 -2.29
C TYR A 160 -13.09 -12.45 -0.84
N LYS A 161 -14.36 -12.72 -0.56
CA LYS A 161 -14.80 -13.03 0.80
C LYS A 161 -14.13 -14.31 1.28
N GLY A 162 -13.42 -14.24 2.41
CA GLY A 162 -12.69 -15.39 2.96
C GLY A 162 -11.31 -15.63 2.32
N VAL A 163 -10.88 -14.76 1.41
CA VAL A 163 -9.55 -14.82 0.79
C VAL A 163 -8.56 -14.00 1.61
N ILE A 164 -7.30 -14.43 1.66
CA ILE A 164 -6.20 -13.66 2.26
C ILE A 164 -6.04 -12.33 1.52
N LYS A 165 -6.05 -11.22 2.24
CA LYS A 165 -6.03 -9.84 1.74
C LYS A 165 -4.83 -9.55 0.85
N GLU A 166 -3.66 -10.11 1.15
CA GLU A 166 -2.49 -9.98 0.29
C GLU A 166 -2.69 -10.69 -1.05
N ASN A 167 -3.37 -11.84 -1.08
CA ASN A 167 -3.68 -12.55 -2.33
C ASN A 167 -4.68 -11.78 -3.19
N VAL A 168 -5.61 -11.06 -2.55
CA VAL A 168 -6.47 -10.09 -3.27
C VAL A 168 -5.62 -9.01 -3.93
N THR A 169 -4.66 -8.45 -3.20
CA THR A 169 -3.74 -7.43 -3.72
C THR A 169 -2.88 -7.99 -4.85
N LEU A 170 -2.35 -9.21 -4.70
CA LEU A 170 -1.57 -9.90 -5.72
C LEU A 170 -2.38 -10.16 -7.00
N ASP A 171 -3.67 -10.50 -6.89
CA ASP A 171 -4.54 -10.66 -8.06
C ASP A 171 -4.74 -9.35 -8.82
N TYR A 172 -4.86 -8.21 -8.13
CA TYR A 172 -4.90 -6.91 -8.81
C TYR A 172 -3.55 -6.57 -9.46
N LEU A 173 -2.44 -6.78 -8.75
CA LEU A 173 -1.10 -6.53 -9.29
C LEU A 173 -0.79 -7.42 -10.50
N ARG A 174 -1.24 -8.67 -10.49
CA ARG A 174 -1.08 -9.61 -11.60
C ARG A 174 -1.71 -9.08 -12.88
N LYS A 175 -2.93 -8.55 -12.82
CA LYS A 175 -3.62 -7.99 -13.99
C LYS A 175 -2.88 -6.80 -14.60
N ILE A 176 -2.29 -5.96 -13.75
CA ILE A 176 -1.46 -4.84 -14.23
C ILE A 176 -0.16 -5.39 -14.81
N ALA A 177 0.46 -6.37 -14.14
CA ALA A 177 1.68 -7.01 -14.61
C ALA A 177 1.52 -7.69 -15.97
N GLU A 178 0.37 -8.33 -16.23
CA GLU A 178 0.06 -8.93 -17.54
C GLU A 178 0.00 -7.90 -18.66
N GLN A 179 -0.47 -6.68 -18.38
CA GLN A 179 -0.49 -5.57 -19.35
C GLN A 179 0.93 -5.05 -19.60
N GLU A 180 1.69 -4.83 -18.53
CA GLU A 180 3.06 -4.31 -18.58
C GLU A 180 4.06 -5.36 -19.10
N ALA A 181 3.72 -6.65 -19.06
CA ALA A 181 4.58 -7.75 -19.53
C ALA A 181 4.91 -7.67 -21.02
N THR A 182 4.16 -6.88 -21.80
CA THR A 182 4.50 -6.53 -23.18
C THR A 182 5.87 -5.87 -23.30
N LEU A 183 6.34 -5.17 -22.27
CA LEU A 183 7.69 -4.61 -22.20
C LEU A 183 8.79 -5.69 -22.15
N LEU A 184 8.43 -6.92 -21.79
CA LEU A 184 9.29 -8.10 -21.73
C LEU A 184 9.09 -9.03 -22.94
N GLU A 185 8.40 -8.62 -24.01
CA GLU A 185 8.11 -9.49 -25.16
C GLU A 185 9.38 -10.06 -25.82
N LYS A 186 10.48 -9.29 -25.80
CA LYS A 186 11.79 -9.71 -26.31
C LYS A 186 12.67 -10.40 -25.28
N ALA A 187 12.20 -10.53 -24.04
CA ALA A 187 12.97 -11.16 -22.97
C ALA A 187 13.07 -12.68 -23.18
N PRO A 188 14.08 -13.33 -22.58
CA PRO A 188 14.08 -14.78 -22.47
C PRO A 188 12.78 -15.25 -21.84
N LYS A 189 12.15 -16.31 -22.39
CA LYS A 189 10.87 -16.84 -21.91
C LYS A 189 10.86 -17.09 -20.39
N ALA A 190 11.98 -17.60 -19.87
CA ALA A 190 12.16 -17.85 -18.44
C ALA A 190 12.06 -16.57 -17.58
N LEU A 191 12.49 -15.41 -18.08
CA LEU A 191 12.38 -14.13 -17.36
C LEU A 191 10.92 -13.67 -17.29
N LEU A 192 10.19 -13.77 -18.41
CA LEU A 192 8.77 -13.45 -18.46
C LEU A 192 7.95 -14.37 -17.55
N GLU A 193 8.21 -15.68 -17.59
CA GLU A 193 7.55 -16.65 -16.71
C GLU A 193 7.83 -16.36 -15.23
N ARG A 194 9.08 -16.08 -14.86
CA ARG A 194 9.44 -15.68 -13.49
C ARG A 194 8.78 -14.36 -13.09
N PHE A 195 8.71 -13.38 -14.00
CA PHE A 195 8.03 -12.11 -13.76
C PHE A 195 6.56 -12.32 -13.43
N LEU A 196 5.82 -13.03 -14.27
CA LEU A 196 4.39 -13.31 -14.02
C LEU A 196 4.19 -14.19 -12.77
N SER A 197 5.07 -15.16 -12.56
CA SER A 197 5.01 -16.03 -11.38
C SER A 197 5.23 -15.27 -10.07
N ALA A 198 5.89 -14.11 -10.07
CA ALA A 198 6.07 -13.28 -8.87
C ALA A 198 4.73 -12.81 -8.27
N PHE A 199 3.68 -12.73 -9.08
CA PHE A 199 2.34 -12.32 -8.66
C PHE A 199 1.44 -13.49 -8.27
N ALA A 200 1.98 -14.72 -8.21
CA ALA A 200 1.28 -15.87 -7.67
C ALA A 200 0.92 -15.65 -6.19
N ASP A 201 -0.23 -16.19 -5.78
CA ASP A 201 -0.72 -16.16 -4.41
C ASP A 201 0.33 -16.67 -3.43
N PHE A 202 0.36 -16.09 -2.22
CA PHE A 202 1.16 -16.67 -1.15
C PHE A 202 0.54 -18.00 -0.75
N SER A 203 1.34 -19.06 -0.87
CA SER A 203 0.96 -20.41 -0.45
C SER A 203 1.02 -20.62 1.06
N SER A 204 1.59 -19.67 1.80
CA SER A 204 1.78 -19.76 3.25
C SER A 204 1.87 -18.38 3.91
N THR A 205 1.43 -18.34 5.17
CA THR A 205 1.60 -17.20 6.09
C THR A 205 2.86 -17.35 6.94
N GLU A 206 3.57 -18.47 6.84
CA GLU A 206 4.78 -18.74 7.61
C GLU A 206 5.92 -17.78 7.22
N PRO A 207 6.63 -17.19 8.20
CA PRO A 207 7.72 -16.24 7.94
C PRO A 207 8.81 -16.81 7.01
N GLY A 208 9.13 -18.10 7.11
CA GLY A 208 10.14 -18.74 6.28
C GLY A 208 9.79 -18.73 4.78
N ALA A 209 8.54 -19.08 4.46
CA ALA A 209 8.04 -19.07 3.07
C ALA A 209 7.96 -17.64 2.52
N ARG A 210 7.57 -16.68 3.35
CA ARG A 210 7.51 -15.25 3.01
C ARG A 210 8.91 -14.67 2.76
N ASN A 211 9.89 -15.02 3.59
CA ASN A 211 11.30 -14.61 3.41
C ASN A 211 11.90 -15.19 2.13
N GLN A 212 11.62 -16.46 1.82
CA GLN A 212 12.03 -17.05 0.56
C GLN A 212 11.43 -16.28 -0.62
N ARG A 213 10.14 -15.96 -0.56
CA ARG A 213 9.45 -15.19 -1.59
C ARG A 213 10.04 -13.78 -1.76
N PHE A 214 10.39 -13.12 -0.66
CA PHE A 214 11.09 -11.84 -0.68
C PHE A 214 12.42 -11.92 -1.44
N ALA A 215 13.22 -12.94 -1.15
CA ALA A 215 14.54 -13.14 -1.78
C ALA A 215 14.41 -13.44 -3.29
N GLU A 216 13.46 -14.30 -3.68
CA GLU A 216 13.17 -14.62 -5.09
C GLU A 216 12.80 -13.37 -5.89
N VAL A 217 11.89 -12.55 -5.34
CA VAL A 217 11.46 -11.29 -5.96
C VAL A 217 12.61 -10.27 -5.97
N HIS A 218 13.48 -10.27 -4.96
CA HIS A 218 14.66 -9.39 -4.92
C HIS A 218 15.57 -9.65 -6.11
N VAL A 219 15.95 -10.91 -6.33
CA VAL A 219 16.81 -11.29 -7.45
C VAL A 219 16.15 -10.95 -8.79
N LEU A 220 14.83 -11.19 -8.91
CA LEU A 220 14.09 -10.88 -10.11
C LEU A 220 14.06 -9.38 -10.46
N ILE A 221 14.06 -8.48 -9.46
CA ILE A 221 14.17 -7.03 -9.69
C ILE A 221 15.49 -6.69 -10.40
N TYR A 222 16.61 -7.31 -10.01
CA TYR A 222 17.89 -7.12 -10.68
C TYR A 222 17.85 -7.67 -12.11
N ASP A 223 17.31 -8.87 -12.30
CA ASP A 223 17.23 -9.50 -13.62
C ASP A 223 16.41 -8.65 -14.60
N VAL A 224 15.25 -8.14 -14.16
CA VAL A 224 14.40 -7.26 -14.97
C VAL A 224 15.08 -5.91 -15.24
N ALA A 225 15.67 -5.29 -14.22
CA ALA A 225 16.37 -4.01 -14.40
C ALA A 225 17.56 -4.14 -15.37
N ALA A 226 18.35 -5.20 -15.24
CA ALA A 226 19.48 -5.49 -16.13
C ALA A 226 19.02 -5.73 -17.57
N PHE A 227 17.97 -6.53 -17.78
CA PHE A 227 17.41 -6.73 -19.11
C PHE A 227 16.95 -5.41 -19.75
N MET A 228 16.19 -4.61 -19.00
CA MET A 228 15.62 -3.35 -19.47
C MET A 228 16.65 -2.22 -19.64
N ALA A 229 17.86 -2.38 -19.11
CA ALA A 229 18.98 -1.48 -19.39
C ALA A 229 19.58 -1.71 -20.78
N HIS A 230 19.36 -2.89 -21.37
CA HIS A 230 19.92 -3.29 -22.67
C HIS A 230 18.87 -3.48 -23.77
N ALA A 231 17.58 -3.33 -23.46
CA ALA A 231 16.43 -3.43 -24.37
C ALA A 231 15.92 -2.07 -24.87
#